data_AF-A0AAD6AJI9-F1
#
_entry.id   AF-A0AAD6AJI9-F1
#
_cell.length_a   1.000
_cell.length_b   1.000
_cell.length_c   1.000
_cell.angle_alpha   90.00
_cell.angle_beta   90.00
_cell.angle_gamma   90.00
#
_symmetry.space_group_name_H-M   'P 1'
#
loop_
_entity.id
_entity.type
_entity.pdbx_description
1 polymer ?
#
loop_
_entity_poly.entity_id
_entity_poly.type
_entity_poly.pdbx_seq_one_letter_code
_entity_poly.pdbx_strand_id
1 'polypeptide(L)' 'MPGNKVLKHHVVLEFIARSRYIDNPYTELYSSSCDNKKVSCGSDNNECEMFICECDRKAAECFGRTPWLPENA' A
#
# COMPACT_ATOMS: atom_id res chain seq x y z
N MET A 1 4.45 2.95 -19.75
CA MET A 1 3.72 1.82 -20.35
C MET A 1 2.34 1.75 -19.69
N PRO A 2 1.29 1.39 -20.44
CA PRO A 2 -0.07 1.83 -20.20
C PRO A 2 -0.77 1.00 -19.11
N GLY A 3 -1.68 1.64 -18.39
CA GLY A 3 -2.63 0.98 -17.49
C GLY A 3 -2.42 1.37 -16.04
N ASN A 4 -3.38 2.13 -15.52
CA ASN A 4 -3.71 2.16 -14.09
C ASN A 4 -3.97 0.72 -13.62
N LYS A 5 -2.90 -0.01 -13.30
CA LYS A 5 -3.02 -1.12 -12.38
C LYS A 5 -2.92 -0.49 -11.00
N VAL A 6 -4.05 -0.02 -10.50
CA VAL A 6 -4.30 -0.19 -9.07
C VAL A 6 -3.91 -1.64 -8.81
N LEU A 7 -3.02 -1.90 -7.87
CA LEU A 7 -2.72 -3.25 -7.40
C LEU A 7 -3.97 -3.81 -6.68
N LYS A 8 -5.15 -3.73 -7.31
CA LYS A 8 -6.27 -4.61 -7.06
C LYS A 8 -5.81 -5.97 -7.58
N HIS A 9 -5.12 -6.69 -6.70
CA HIS A 9 -4.98 -8.14 -6.74
C HIS A 9 -6.40 -8.73 -6.89
N HIS A 10 -6.86 -8.83 -8.14
CA HIS A 10 -8.22 -9.16 -8.56
C HIS A 10 -8.69 -10.53 -8.05
N VAL A 11 -7.81 -11.33 -7.45
CA VAL A 11 -8.09 -12.67 -6.95
C VAL A 11 -8.51 -12.67 -5.47
N VAL A 12 -8.15 -11.63 -4.69
CA VAL A 12 -8.51 -11.55 -3.25
C VAL A 12 -9.83 -10.77 -3.02
N LEU A 13 -10.16 -9.84 -3.93
CA LEU A 13 -11.25 -8.87 -3.77
C LEU A 13 -12.68 -9.44 -3.80
N GLU A 14 -12.95 -10.52 -4.55
CA GLU A 14 -14.33 -11.01 -4.72
C GLU A 14 -14.91 -11.68 -3.47
N PHE A 15 -14.07 -12.12 -2.52
CA PHE A 15 -14.53 -12.97 -1.41
C PHE A 15 -14.63 -12.32 -0.02
N ILE A 16 -14.00 -11.17 0.25
CA ILE A 16 -13.65 -10.86 1.67
C ILE A 16 -13.66 -9.40 2.14
N ALA A 17 -14.36 -8.48 1.46
CA ALA A 17 -14.33 -7.04 1.76
C ALA A 17 -15.01 -6.58 3.09
N ARG A 18 -15.33 -7.46 4.06
CA ARG A 18 -16.06 -7.11 5.30
C ARG A 18 -15.75 -7.99 6.53
N SER A 19 -14.52 -8.47 6.67
CA SER A 19 -14.11 -9.27 7.84
C SER A 19 -13.08 -8.51 8.67
N ARG A 20 -13.35 -8.28 9.97
CA ARG A 20 -12.41 -7.65 10.94
C ARG A 20 -11.04 -8.32 11.02
N TYR A 21 -10.92 -9.55 10.52
CA TYR A 21 -9.64 -10.26 10.42
C TYR A 21 -8.73 -9.67 9.33
N ILE A 22 -9.31 -9.04 8.31
CA ILE A 22 -8.60 -8.49 7.14
C ILE A 22 -8.34 -6.98 7.30
N ASP A 23 -9.09 -6.30 8.16
CA ASP A 23 -8.85 -4.90 8.57
C ASP A 23 -7.60 -4.72 9.47
N ASN A 24 -6.61 -5.60 9.33
CA ASN A 24 -5.29 -5.44 9.94
C ASN A 24 -4.32 -4.84 8.91
N PRO A 25 -3.31 -4.07 9.34
CA PRO A 25 -2.42 -3.34 8.44
C PRO A 25 -1.64 -4.21 7.44
N TYR A 26 -1.55 -5.53 7.67
CA TYR A 26 -0.86 -6.46 6.77
C TYR A 26 -1.74 -7.05 5.68
N THR A 27 -3.07 -6.96 5.81
CA THR A 27 -4.01 -7.59 4.87
C THR A 27 -5.08 -6.65 4.33
N GLU A 28 -5.21 -5.45 4.89
CA GLU A 28 -6.11 -4.41 4.40
C GLU A 28 -5.65 -3.92 3.02
N LEU A 29 -6.60 -3.77 2.10
CA LEU A 29 -6.31 -3.34 0.74
C LEU A 29 -6.62 -1.85 0.60
N TYR A 30 -5.63 -1.07 0.19
CA TYR A 30 -5.79 0.37 -0.05
C TYR A 30 -5.34 0.75 -1.46
N SER A 31 -5.91 1.85 -1.95
CA SER A 31 -5.56 2.50 -3.22
C SER A 31 -4.28 3.30 -3.08
N SER A 32 -3.31 3.04 -3.96
CA SER A 32 -2.07 3.81 -4.07
C SER A 32 -1.62 3.91 -5.53
N SER A 33 -0.82 4.93 -5.81
CA SER A 33 -0.18 5.15 -7.10
C SER A 33 1.30 5.46 -6.92
N CYS A 34 2.11 5.15 -7.93
CA CYS A 34 3.54 5.45 -7.94
C CYS A 34 3.90 6.14 -9.25
N ASP A 35 4.45 7.35 -9.15
CA ASP A 35 5.03 8.07 -10.28
C ASP A 35 6.39 8.61 -9.89
N ASN A 36 7.39 8.49 -10.77
CA ASN A 36 8.74 8.99 -10.54
C ASN A 36 9.33 8.63 -9.15
N LYS A 37 9.14 7.38 -8.71
CA LYS A 37 9.55 6.85 -7.39
C LYS A 37 8.86 7.50 -6.18
N LYS A 38 7.79 8.27 -6.40
CA LYS A 38 6.96 8.87 -5.36
C LYS A 38 5.65 8.12 -5.26
N VAL A 39 5.39 7.54 -4.10
CA VAL A 39 4.12 6.89 -3.76
C VAL A 39 3.11 7.96 -3.31
N SER A 40 1.86 7.85 -3.75
CA SER A 40 0.72 8.68 -3.32
C SER A 40 -0.48 7.81 -2.96
N CYS A 41 -1.18 8.16 -1.88
CA CYS A 41 -2.40 7.47 -1.45
C CYS A 41 -3.62 7.94 -2.23
N GLY A 42 -4.47 7.00 -2.64
CA GLY A 42 -5.68 7.27 -3.39
C GLY A 42 -6.73 8.00 -2.55
N SER A 43 -7.43 8.95 -3.17
CA SER A 43 -8.51 9.70 -2.49
C SER A 43 -9.77 8.87 -2.26
N ASP A 44 -9.86 7.68 -2.86
CA ASP A 44 -10.94 6.72 -2.69
C ASP A 44 -10.80 5.85 -1.42
N ASN A 45 -9.69 5.99 -0.69
CA ASN A 45 -9.47 5.28 0.57
C ASN A 45 -10.37 5.80 1.71
N ASN A 46 -10.93 4.88 2.47
CA ASN A 46 -11.57 5.19 3.76
C ASN A 46 -10.52 5.54 4.84
N GLU A 47 -10.96 5.86 6.07
CA GLU A 47 -10.07 6.27 7.16
C GLU A 47 -9.00 5.23 7.52
N CYS A 48 -9.39 3.94 7.58
CA CYS A 48 -8.47 2.84 7.88
C CYS A 48 -7.45 2.63 6.75
N GLU A 49 -7.95 2.52 5.51
CA GLU A 49 -7.13 2.34 4.30
C GLU A 49 -6.15 3.51 4.10
N MET A 50 -6.59 4.74 4.35
CA MET A 50 -5.75 5.93 4.23
C MET A 50 -4.65 5.95 5.29
N PHE A 51 -4.98 5.58 6.53
CA PHE A 51 -4.01 5.51 7.62
C PHE A 51 -2.90 4.51 7.30
N ILE A 52 -3.26 3.31 6.85
CA ILE A 52 -2.31 2.25 6.48
C ILE A 52 -1.48 2.68 5.28
N CYS A 53 -2.12 3.23 4.24
CA CYS A 53 -1.42 3.74 3.06
C CYS A 53 -0.38 4.80 3.41
N GLU A 54 -0.70 5.77 4.28
CA GLU A 54 0.25 6.82 4.67
C GLU A 54 1.39 6.28 5.54
N CYS A 55 1.14 5.25 6.36
CA CYS A 55 2.20 4.54 7.07
C CYS A 55 3.20 3.91 6.08
N ASP A 56 2.71 3.13 5.12
CA ASP A 56 3.55 2.45 4.13
C ASP A 56 4.25 3.43 3.18
N ARG A 57 3.57 4.51 2.77
CA ARG A 57 4.17 5.60 1.97
C ARG A 57 5.37 6.21 2.67
N LYS A 58 5.25 6.51 3.97
CA LYS A 58 6.34 7.08 4.79
C LYS A 58 7.47 6.08 5.01
N ALA A 59 7.15 4.80 5.23
CA ALA A 59 8.16 3.76 5.37
C ALA A 59 8.96 3.57 4.06
N ALA A 60 8.28 3.51 2.91
CA ALA A 60 8.94 3.43 1.60
C ALA A 60 9.83 4.65 1.31
N GLU A 61 9.37 5.85 1.67
CA GLU A 61 10.17 7.07 1.58
C GLU A 61 11.39 7.04 2.51
N CYS A 62 11.24 6.50 3.71
CA CYS A 62 12.34 6.30 4.66
C CYS A 62 13.38 5.33 4.09
N PHE A 63 12.96 4.12 3.70
CA PHE A 63 13.84 3.10 3.16
C PHE A 63 14.51 3.53 1.84
N GLY A 64 13.81 4.29 0.99
CA GLY A 64 14.36 4.81 -0.26
C GLY A 64 15.47 5.86 -0.07
N ARG A 65 15.62 6.42 1.14
CA ARG A 65 16.66 7.41 1.48
C ARG A 65 17.83 6.78 2.25
N THR A 66 17.69 5.56 2.73
CA THR A 66 18.72 4.88 3.54
C THR A 66 19.48 3.84 2.72
N PRO A 67 20.80 3.67 2.95
CA PRO A 67 21.52 2.54 2.37
C PRO A 67 21.03 1.21 2.98
N TRP A 68 21.08 0.15 2.18
CA TRP A 68 20.89 -1.22 2.68
C TRP A 68 22.17 -1.73 3.32
N LEU A 69 22.06 -2.28 4.53
CA LEU A 69 23.15 -2.84 5.32
C LEU A 69 23.02 -4.38 5.36
N PRO A 70 23.77 -5.12 4.52
CA PRO A 70 23.67 -6.59 4.43
C PRO A 70 23.83 -7.32 5.76
N GLU A 71 24.58 -6.75 6.69
CA GLU A 71 24.80 -7.29 8.03
C GLU A 71 23.55 -7.31 8.93
N ASN A 72 22.50 -6.59 8.56
CA ASN A 72 21.23 -6.47 9.30
C ASN A 72 20.04 -7.11 8.55
N ALA A 73 20.32 -7.91 7.52
CA ALA A 73 19.32 -8.60 6.73
C ALA A 73 18.73 -9.84 7.44
#